data_AF-A0A537D7H3-F1
#
_entry.id   AF-A0A537D7H3-F1
#
_cell.length_a   1.000
_cell.length_b   1.000
_cell.length_c   1.000
_cell.angle_alpha   90.00
_cell.angle_beta   90.00
_cell.angle_gamma   90.00
#
_symmetry.space_group_name_H-M   'P 1'
#
loop_
_entity.id
_entity.type
_entity.pdbx_description
1 polymer ?
#
loop_
_entity_poly.entity_id
_entity_poly.type
_entity_poly.pdbx_seq_one_letter_code
_entity_poly.pdbx_strand_id
1 'polypeptide(L)' 'GVHLKCETCNGPIPSKPFVLKVAGHERFFCCPICLEKFREKYEPKLKELELTLETPEH' A
#
# COMPACT_ATOMS: atom_id res chain seq x y z
N GLY A 1 -20.25 -9.38 7.30
CA GLY A 1 -19.80 -8.10 6.71
C GLY A 1 -18.32 -8.16 6.50
N VAL A 2 -17.82 -7.58 5.41
CA VAL A 2 -16.37 -7.51 5.14
C VAL A 2 -15.78 -6.44 6.07
N HIS A 3 -15.07 -6.83 7.12
CA HIS A 3 -14.35 -5.88 7.96
C HIS A 3 -13.02 -5.54 7.29
N LEU A 4 -12.93 -4.35 6.72
CA LEU A 4 -11.66 -3.80 6.23
C LEU A 4 -10.72 -3.62 7.43
N LYS A 5 -9.52 -4.20 7.33
CA LYS A 5 -8.45 -4.09 8.32
C LYS A 5 -7.31 -3.29 7.73
N CYS A 6 -6.65 -2.50 8.58
CA CYS A 6 -5.48 -1.74 8.17
C CYS A 6 -4.37 -2.69 7.73
N GLU A 7 -3.83 -2.50 6.52
CA GLU A 7 -2.75 -3.35 6.01
C GLU A 7 -1.46 -3.25 6.85
N THR A 8 -1.23 -2.11 7.51
CA THR A 8 -0.02 -1.86 8.29
C THR A 8 -0.08 -2.42 9.70
N CYS A 9 -1.20 -2.19 10.42
CA CYS A 9 -1.32 -2.54 11.84
C CYS A 9 -2.38 -3.61 12.12
N ASN A 10 -3.08 -4.11 11.09
CA ASN A 10 -4.21 -5.03 11.21
C ASN A 10 -5.36 -4.54 12.10
N GLY A 11 -5.35 -3.25 12.46
CA GLY A 11 -6.37 -2.62 13.28
C GLY A 11 -7.68 -2.35 12.53
N PRO A 12 -8.75 -2.04 13.26
CA PRO A 12 -10.02 -1.65 12.67
C PRO A 12 -9.87 -0.34 11.89
N ILE A 13 -10.47 -0.29 10.71
CA ILE A 13 -10.52 0.94 9.91
C ILE A 13 -11.78 1.73 10.30
N PRO A 14 -11.67 3.04 10.57
CA PRO A 14 -12.84 3.89 10.77
C PRO A 14 -13.66 4.02 9.47
N SER A 15 -14.81 4.69 9.54
CA SER A 15 -15.74 4.81 8.40
C SER A 15 -15.13 5.40 7.11
N LYS A 16 -14.00 6.12 7.21
CA LYS A 16 -13.22 6.61 6.07
C LYS A 16 -11.80 6.01 6.11
N PRO A 17 -11.51 4.95 5.34
CA PRO A 17 -10.14 4.48 5.14
C PRO A 17 -9.29 5.49 4.38
N PHE A 18 -7.99 5.45 4.64
CA PHE A 18 -7.00 5.97 3.71
C PHE A 18 -6.72 4.89 2.67
N VAL A 19 -6.71 5.24 1.39
CA VAL A 19 -6.54 4.29 0.29
C VAL A 19 -5.25 4.61 -0.46
N LEU A 20 -4.41 3.59 -0.69
CA LEU A 20 -3.22 3.68 -1.55
C LEU A 20 -3.34 2.65 -2.66
N LYS A 21 -3.17 3.06 -3.91
CA LYS A 21 -3.15 2.16 -5.05
C LYS A 21 -1.71 1.79 -5.37
N VAL A 22 -1.39 0.50 -5.29
CA VAL A 22 -0.05 -0.05 -5.49
C VAL A 22 -0.12 -1.21 -6.47
N ALA A 23 0.60 -1.14 -7.58
CA ALA A 23 0.61 -2.19 -8.61
C ALA A 23 -0.82 -2.61 -9.06
N GLY A 24 -1.74 -1.65 -9.16
CA GLY A 24 -3.15 -1.93 -9.52
C GLY A 24 -4.04 -2.40 -8.37
N HIS A 25 -3.48 -2.72 -7.20
CA HIS A 25 -4.22 -3.14 -6.02
C HIS A 25 -4.49 -1.97 -5.06
N GLU A 26 -5.73 -1.84 -4.61
CA GLU A 26 -6.12 -0.88 -3.58
C GLU A 26 -5.82 -1.44 -2.18
N ARG A 27 -5.09 -0.67 -1.38
CA ARG A 27 -4.73 -0.99 0.00
C ARG A 27 -5.38 0.02 0.95
N PHE A 28 -5.95 -0.47 2.05
CA PHE A 28 -6.71 0.34 3.00
C PHE A 28 -5.96 0.49 4.32
N PHE A 29 -5.99 1.69 4.89
CA PHE A 29 -5.31 2.04 6.13
C PHE A 29 -6.23 2.78 7.10
N CYS A 30 -6.05 2.53 8.39
CA CYS A 30 -6.86 3.17 9.43
C CYS A 30 -6.45 4.62 9.74
N CYS A 31 -5.22 5.02 9.43
CA CYS A 31 -4.68 6.35 9.73
C CYS A 31 -3.55 6.70 8.74
N PRO A 32 -3.21 8.00 8.58
CA PRO A 32 -2.17 8.42 7.64
C PRO A 32 -0.78 7.91 8.04
N ILE A 33 -0.51 7.75 9.33
CA ILE A 33 0.75 7.19 9.85
C ILE A 33 0.95 5.74 9.37
N CYS A 34 -0.13 4.94 9.34
CA CYS A 34 -0.06 3.57 8.83
C CYS A 34 0.22 3.55 7.33
N LEU A 35 -0.39 4.46 6.57
CA LEU A 35 -0.13 4.62 5.15
C LEU A 35 1.32 5.03 4.89
N GLU A 36 1.85 6.00 5.64
CA GLU A 36 3.23 6.47 5.49
C GLU A 36 4.24 5.39 5.84
N LYS A 37 4.08 4.67 6.96
CA LYS A 37 4.90 3.50 7.30
C LYS A 37 4.89 2.41 6.22
N PHE A 38 3.72 2.18 5.62
CA PHE A 38 3.61 1.24 4.50
C PHE A 38 4.40 1.77 3.31
N ARG A 39 4.23 3.04 2.96
CA ARG A 39 4.98 3.68 1.89
C ARG A 39 6.49 3.62 2.14
N GLU A 40 7.01 4.03 3.28
CA GLU A 40 8.47 3.96 3.55
C GLU A 40 9.03 2.53 3.46
N LYS A 41 8.26 1.52 3.90
CA LYS A 41 8.69 0.12 3.84
C LYS A 41 8.63 -0.46 2.43
N TYR A 42 7.63 -0.06 1.64
CA TYR A 42 7.37 -0.63 0.32
C TYR A 42 7.87 0.23 -0.83
N GLU A 43 8.01 1.54 -0.70
CA GLU A 43 8.54 2.46 -1.71
C GLU A 43 9.89 2.00 -2.28
N PRO A 44 10.90 1.61 -1.47
CA PRO A 44 12.14 1.06 -2.04
C PRO A 44 11.91 -0.27 -2.77
N LYS A 45 11.03 -1.13 -2.27
CA LYS A 45 10.68 -2.41 -2.90
C LYS A 45 9.86 -2.26 -4.17
N LEU A 46 8.98 -1.27 -4.22
CA LEU A 46 8.15 -0.94 -5.37
C LEU A 46 8.98 -0.26 -6.43
N LYS A 47 9.94 0.60 -6.06
CA LYS A 47 10.91 1.16 -7.00
C LYS A 47 11.81 0.08 -7.60
N GLU A 48 12.13 -0.95 -6.83
CA GLU A 48 12.85 -2.14 -7.31
C GLU A 48 11.98 -3.06 -8.18
N LEU A 49 10.67 -3.16 -7.89
CA LEU A 49 9.72 -3.96 -8.66
C LEU A 49 9.20 -3.26 -9.93
N GLU A 50 9.05 -1.93 -9.91
CA GLU A 50 8.81 -1.09 -11.09
C GLU A 50 10.00 -1.16 -12.06
N LEU A 51 11.19 -1.50 -11.56
CA LEU A 51 12.34 -1.86 -12.41
C LEU A 51 12.19 -3.23 -13.11
N THR A 52 11.21 -4.05 -12.73
CA THR A 52 10.92 -5.34 -13.40
C THR A 52 9.71 -5.28 -14.33
N LEU A 53 9.00 -4.14 -14.37
CA LEU A 53 8.03 -3.85 -15.41
C LEU A 53 8.70 -2.83 -16.34
N GLU A 54 9.36 -3.36 -17.37
CA GLU A 54 9.90 -2.60 -18.51
C GLU A 54 11.27 -1.92 -18.29
N THR A 55 12.35 -2.70 -18.23
CA THR A 55 13.47 -2.40 -19.14
C THR A 55 13.35 -3.29 -20.36
N PRO A 56 12.87 -2.78 -21.52
CA PRO A 56 13.13 -3.47 -22.77
C PRO A 56 14.65 -3.59 -22.92
N GLU A 57 15.08 -4.82 -23.16
CA GLU A 57 16.44 -5.16 -23.54
C GLU A 57 16.87 -4.27 -24.72
N HIS A 58 17.96 -3.53 -24.56
CA HIS A 58 18.74 -3.00 -25.70
C HIS A 58 20.22 -2.96 -25.35
#